data_AF-A0A1F2R5C0-F1
#
_entry.id   AF-A0A1F2R5C0-F1
#
_cell.length_a   1.000
_cell.length_b   1.000
_cell.length_c   1.000
_cell.angle_alpha   90.00
_cell.angle_beta   90.00
_cell.angle_gamma   90.00
#
_symmetry.space_group_name_H-M   'P 1'
#
loop_
_entity.id
_entity.type
_entity.pdbx_description
1 polymer ?
#
loop_
_entity_poly.entity_id
_entity_poly.type
_entity_poly.pdbx_seq_one_letter_code
_entity_poly.pdbx_strand_id
1 'polypeptide(L)'
;MLPVEVRDTLKIRDGDRVSLTLEEDGSLVLQTREVAIGRLRGMFKHLARPGRLASDQLIAERRREARMEDRKFREWDARLRKAGK
;
A
#
# COMPACT_ATOMS: atom_id res chain seq x y z
N MET A 1 10.10 25.87 16.27
CA MET A 1 9.09 25.53 17.29
C MET A 1 7.71 25.72 16.69
N LEU A 2 6.76 24.81 16.93
CA LEU A 2 5.35 25.01 16.57
C LEU A 2 4.69 25.96 17.59
N PRO A 3 3.82 26.90 17.16
CA PRO A 3 3.01 27.70 18.09
C PRO A 3 2.15 26.82 19.00
N VAL A 4 1.90 27.27 20.23
CA VAL A 4 1.16 26.49 21.23
C VAL A 4 -0.27 26.23 20.77
N GLU A 5 -0.88 27.20 20.11
CA GLU A 5 -2.24 27.15 19.57
C GLU A 5 -2.37 26.04 18.51
N VAL A 6 -1.31 25.85 17.70
CA VAL A 6 -1.25 24.80 16.68
C VAL A 6 -1.11 23.42 17.35
N ARG A 7 -0.27 23.30 18.38
CA ARG A 7 -0.13 22.04 19.14
C ARG A 7 -1.44 21.62 19.80
N ASP A 8 -2.13 22.55 20.46
CA ASP A 8 -3.38 22.28 21.18
C ASP A 8 -4.50 21.89 20.22
N THR A 9 -4.63 22.60 19.09
CA THR A 9 -5.63 22.30 18.05
C THR A 9 -5.41 20.92 17.45
N LEU A 10 -4.15 20.58 17.15
CA LEU A 10 -3.79 19.27 16.59
C LEU A 10 -3.64 18.18 17.66
N LYS A 11 -3.76 18.53 18.94
CA LYS A 11 -3.56 17.66 20.11
C LYS A 11 -2.21 16.93 20.10
N ILE A 12 -1.17 17.59 19.58
CA ILE A 12 0.19 17.05 19.49
C ILE A 12 0.89 17.28 20.81
N ARG A 13 1.42 16.21 21.40
CA ARG A 13 2.28 16.24 22.58
C ARG A 13 3.74 16.06 22.18
N ASP A 14 4.64 16.41 23.10
CA ASP A 14 6.06 16.15 22.89
C ASP A 14 6.31 14.65 22.73
N GLY A 15 7.05 14.30 21.67
CA GLY A 15 7.31 12.90 21.28
C GLY A 15 6.33 12.31 20.27
N ASP A 16 5.20 12.99 19.98
CA ASP A 16 4.27 12.52 18.96
C ASP A 16 4.86 12.63 17.55
N ARG A 17 4.53 11.64 16.71
CA ARG A 17 4.94 11.64 15.30
C ARG A 17 3.91 12.35 14.44
N VAL A 18 4.41 13.24 13.60
CA VAL A 18 3.63 13.99 12.62
C VAL A 18 4.24 13.82 11.23
N SER A 19 3.42 13.89 10.19
CA SER A 19 3.88 13.98 8.81
C SER A 19 3.93 15.44 8.38
N LEU A 20 5.02 15.84 7.75
CA LEU A 20 5.16 17.12 7.08
C LEU A 20 5.33 16.86 5.58
N THR A 21 4.45 17.43 4.76
CA THR A 21 4.50 17.33 3.30
C THR A 21 4.70 18.72 2.72
N LEU A 22 5.65 18.86 1.80
CA LEU A 22 5.78 20.03 0.94
C LEU A 22 5.01 19.75 -0.35
N GLU A 23 3.99 20.57 -0.60
CA GLU A 23 3.17 20.49 -1.80
C GLU A 23 3.85 21.27 -2.95
N GLU A 24 3.45 20.98 -4.19
CA GLU A 24 4.04 21.60 -5.40
C GLU A 24 3.83 23.12 -5.47
N ASP A 25 2.78 23.63 -4.82
CA ASP A 25 2.49 25.06 -4.72
C ASP A 25 3.34 25.78 -3.65
N GLY A 26 4.25 25.05 -2.99
CA GLY A 26 5.11 25.57 -1.94
C GLY A 26 4.46 25.61 -0.56
N SER A 27 3.21 25.13 -0.41
CA SER A 27 2.57 25.02 0.89
C SER A 27 3.09 23.82 1.70
N LEU A 28 3.04 23.95 3.02
CA LEU A 28 3.39 22.87 3.95
C LEU A 28 2.13 22.34 4.63
N VAL A 29 1.93 21.04 4.56
CA VAL A 29 0.84 20.35 5.24
C VAL A 29 1.40 19.53 6.39
N LEU A 30 1.01 19.88 7.62
CA LEU A 30 1.33 19.13 8.83
C LEU A 30 0.11 18.33 9.27
N GLN A 31 0.26 17.02 9.47
CA GLN A 31 -0.84 16.15 9.90
C GLN A 31 -0.39 15.19 11.00
N THR A 32 -1.31 14.89 11.92
CA THR A 32 -1.16 13.71 12.79
C THR A 32 -1.37 12.44 11.98
N ARG A 33 -0.85 11.32 12.49
CA ARG A 33 -0.98 10.01 11.86
C ARG A 33 -2.45 9.63 11.64
N GLU A 34 -3.31 9.90 12.61
CA GLU A 34 -4.74 9.58 12.58
C GLU A 34 -5.45 10.35 11.47
N VAL A 35 -5.14 11.65 11.32
CA VAL A 35 -5.69 12.50 10.27
C VAL A 35 -5.22 12.04 8.90
N ALA A 36 -3.93 11.73 8.74
CA ALA A 36 -3.38 11.23 7.50
C ALA A 36 -4.05 9.91 7.06
N ILE A 37 -4.18 8.94 7.98
CA ILE A 37 -4.86 7.67 7.72
C ILE A 37 -6.34 7.88 7.38
N GLY A 38 -7.04 8.75 8.10
CA GLY A 38 -8.45 9.07 7.85
C GLY A 38 -8.66 9.67 6.47
N ARG A 39 -7.83 10.64 6.08
CA ARG A 39 -7.85 11.26 4.74
C ARG A 39 -7.62 10.22 3.65
N LEU A 40 -6.58 9.40 3.78
CA LEU A 40 -6.28 8.31 2.84
C LEU A 40 -7.45 7.34 2.70
N ARG A 41 -8.02 6.86 3.81
CA ARG A 41 -9.20 5.98 3.79
C ARG A 41 -10.40 6.64 3.11
N GLY A 42 -10.62 7.92 3.35
CA GLY A 42 -11.68 8.70 2.71
C GLY A 42 -11.49 8.78 1.19
N MET A 43 -10.28 9.11 0.74
CA MET A 43 -9.95 9.21 -0.69
C MET A 43 -10.25 7.91 -1.43
N PHE A 44 -9.88 6.76 -0.87
CA PHE A 44 -10.06 5.45 -1.52
C PHE A 44 -11.39 4.75 -1.16
N LYS A 45 -12.27 5.40 -0.38
CA LYS A 45 -13.55 4.81 0.06
C LYS A 45 -14.42 4.35 -1.11
N HIS A 46 -14.39 5.09 -2.23
CA HIS A 46 -15.16 4.77 -3.44
C HIS A 46 -14.71 3.48 -4.13
N LEU A 47 -13.50 2.98 -3.85
CA LEU A 47 -13.00 1.70 -4.37
C LEU A 47 -13.35 0.52 -3.46
N ALA A 48 -13.77 0.79 -2.22
CA ALA A 48 -14.05 -0.26 -1.25
C ALA A 48 -15.29 -1.06 -1.65
N ARG A 49 -15.16 -2.39 -1.66
CA ARG A 49 -16.29 -3.32 -1.85
C ARG A 49 -16.56 -4.01 -0.51
N PRO A 50 -17.75 -3.86 0.09
CA PRO A 50 -18.07 -4.49 1.37
C PRO A 50 -17.79 -6.00 1.36
N GLY A 51 -17.14 -6.50 2.41
CA GLY A 51 -16.81 -7.92 2.54
C GLY A 51 -15.76 -8.46 1.57
N ARG A 52 -15.09 -7.60 0.77
CA ARG A 52 -14.06 -8.04 -0.20
C ARG A 52 -12.79 -7.21 -0.07
N LEU A 53 -11.66 -7.88 0.11
CA LEU A 53 -10.34 -7.25 0.06
C LEU A 53 -9.78 -7.28 -1.36
N ALA A 54 -9.35 -6.13 -1.87
CA ALA A 54 -8.68 -6.07 -3.18
C ALA A 54 -7.37 -6.87 -3.19
N SER A 55 -6.68 -6.94 -2.05
CA SER A 55 -5.48 -7.76 -1.86
C SER A 55 -5.73 -9.25 -2.11
N ASP A 56 -6.89 -9.78 -1.73
CA ASP A 56 -7.17 -11.20 -1.88
C ASP A 56 -7.23 -11.59 -3.35
N GLN A 57 -7.83 -10.73 -4.18
CA GLN A 57 -7.86 -10.93 -5.62
C GLN A 57 -6.44 -10.90 -6.21
N LEU A 58 -5.63 -9.90 -5.86
CA LEU A 58 -4.24 -9.80 -6.32
C LEU A 58 -3.41 -11.01 -5.91
N ILE A 59 -3.54 -11.47 -4.66
CA ILE A 59 -2.84 -12.65 -4.15
C ILE A 59 -3.29 -13.90 -4.91
N ALA A 60 -4.59 -14.06 -5.19
CA ALA A 60 -5.11 -15.19 -5.94
C ALA A 60 -4.58 -15.22 -7.38
N GLU A 61 -4.53 -14.07 -8.05
CA GLU A 61 -3.97 -13.92 -9.40
C GLU A 61 -2.48 -14.26 -9.42
N ARG A 62 -1.67 -13.68 -8.52
CA ARG A 62 -0.23 -14.00 -8.39
C ARG A 62 0.03 -15.48 -8.13
N ARG A 63 -0.76 -16.11 -7.27
CA ARG A 63 -0.63 -17.56 -6.99
C ARG A 63 -1.00 -18.42 -8.20
N ARG A 64 -1.94 -17.97 -9.04
CA ARG A 64 -2.28 -18.68 -10.30
C ARG A 64 -1.16 -18.55 -11.31
N GLU A 65 -0.60 -17.35 -11.48
CA GLU A 65 0.54 -17.11 -12.36
C GLU A 65 1.73 -18.00 -11.99
N ALA A 66 2.14 -18.00 -10.71
CA ALA A 66 3.25 -18.81 -10.24
C ALA A 66 3.05 -20.32 -10.54
N ARG A 67 1.84 -20.85 -10.35
CA ARG A 67 1.54 -22.26 -10.67
C ARG A 67 1.65 -22.56 -12.17
N MET A 68 1.29 -21.61 -13.03
CA MET A 68 1.38 -21.77 -14.47
C MET A 68 2.83 -21.75 -14.93
N GLU A 69 3.64 -20.83 -14.38
CA GLU A 69 5.07 -20.74 -14.64
C GLU A 69 5.80 -22.00 -14.19
N ASP A 70 5.55 -22.48 -12.97
CA ASP A 70 6.10 -23.74 -12.46
C ASP A 70 5.75 -24.94 -13.35
N ARG A 71 4.54 -24.97 -13.88
CA ARG A 71 4.10 -26.05 -14.78
C ARG A 71 4.84 -25.96 -16.11
N LYS A 72 4.90 -24.79 -16.74
CA LYS A 72 5.62 -24.57 -18.00
C LYS A 72 7.10 -24.90 -17.86
N PHE A 73 7.72 -24.50 -16.75
CA PHE A 73 9.11 -24.80 -16.47
C PHE A 73 9.35 -26.31 -16.35
N ARG A 74 8.49 -27.02 -15.60
CA ARG A 74 8.55 -28.49 -15.51
C ARG A 74 8.35 -29.18 -16.86
N GLU A 75 7.41 -28.72 -17.67
CA GLU A 75 7.17 -29.26 -19.02
C GLU A 75 8.36 -29.01 -19.96
N TRP A 76 8.99 -27.84 -19.88
CA TRP A 76 10.19 -27.50 -20.63
C TRP A 76 11.39 -28.36 -20.22
N ASP A 77 11.65 -28.51 -18.92
CA ASP A 77 12.72 -29.36 -18.38
C ASP A 77 12.54 -30.84 -18.80
N ALA A 78 11.31 -31.35 -18.75
CA ALA A 78 10.99 -32.71 -19.19
C ALA A 78 11.23 -32.92 -20.70
N ARG A 79 10.94 -31.91 -21.54
CA ARG A 79 11.21 -31.95 -22.99
C ARG A 79 12.71 -31.99 -23.28
N LEU A 80 13.51 -31.17 -22.59
CA LEU A 80 14.96 -31.15 -22.77
C LEU A 80 15.59 -32.50 -22.42
N ARG A 81 15.16 -33.12 -21.31
CA ARG A 81 15.63 -34.47 -20.93
C ARG A 81 15.30 -35.56 -21.95
N LYS A 82 14.17 -35.46 -22.66
CA LYS A 82 13.80 -36.40 -23.72
C LYS A 82 14.58 -36.19 -25.01
N ALA A 83 14.95 -34.96 -25.35
CA ALA A 83 15.67 -34.63 -26.59
C ALA A 83 17.18 -34.92 -26.53
N GLY A 84 17.75 -35.03 -25.32
CA GLY A 84 19.16 -35.38 -25.11
C GLY A 84 19.45 -36.88 -24.93
N LYS A 85 18.50 -37.76 -25.25
CA LYS A 85 18.61 -39.22 -25.14
C LYS A 85 18.39 -39.86 -26.51
#